data_AF-A0A7C9R8S3-F1
#
_entry.id   AF-A0A7C9R8S3-F1
#
_cell.length_a   1.000
_cell.length_b   1.000
_cell.length_c   1.000
_cell.angle_alpha   90.00
_cell.angle_beta   90.00
_cell.angle_gamma   90.00
#
_symmetry.space_group_name_H-M   'P 1'
#
loop_
_entity.id
_entity.type
_entity.pdbx_description
1 polymer ?
#
loop_
_entity_poly.entity_id
_entity_poly.type
_entity_poly.pdbx_seq_one_letter_code
_entity_poly.pdbx_strand_id
1 'polypeptide(L)'
;MHGVFKQQSERAPARMGRLSVLPVFFNLDDKRALVAGGSEAALWKAELLAAAGAEVHVFAPASELCADFVPLIENGSFVHHDEGWSAEVLEDMAIAVADAACEDEAMAFHAAAIAAGVPVNVIDRPEFCQFQFGSIVNRSPVVIGISTAGAAPILAQSIRRRIETLLPASLSAWAHWAQMMRASINARLTAGAPRRDFWERFVRRAFDRPFTQREASGLFREANSIAANPDQAAGRITLVGAGPGAAELLTIKAVRVLQAADVILFENSVTGEALELARREAQRIRVDGSQSVCEQMIALAKCGKHIVWLMAGDPMHDRHADAVIDRIEGAGIPADLVPGVAVDMAVRLAFNAASAERMRSESMRSVA
;
A
#
# COMPACT_ATOMS: atom_id res chain seq x y z
N MET A 1 -49.64 6.79 -18.04
CA MET A 1 -48.56 5.84 -18.32
C MET A 1 -47.38 6.17 -17.42
N HIS A 2 -47.11 5.30 -16.47
CA HIS A 2 -46.05 5.45 -15.48
C HIS A 2 -44.68 5.30 -16.17
N GLY A 3 -43.88 6.37 -16.18
CA GLY A 3 -42.47 6.31 -16.55
C GLY A 3 -41.70 5.64 -15.43
N VAL A 4 -41.34 4.37 -15.64
CA VAL A 4 -40.44 3.62 -14.77
C VAL A 4 -39.04 4.26 -14.89
N PHE A 5 -38.68 5.10 -13.92
CA PHE A 5 -37.29 5.45 -13.67
C PHE A 5 -36.57 4.15 -13.30
N LYS A 6 -35.79 3.62 -14.25
CA LYS A 6 -34.83 2.54 -14.00
C LYS A 6 -33.94 2.99 -12.86
N GLN A 7 -34.09 2.37 -11.68
CA GLN A 7 -33.11 2.41 -10.61
C GLN A 7 -31.76 2.06 -11.24
N GLN A 8 -30.86 3.06 -11.30
CA GLN A 8 -29.47 2.79 -11.62
C GLN A 8 -28.98 1.81 -10.55
N SER A 9 -28.56 0.62 -10.97
CA SER A 9 -28.01 -0.39 -10.08
C SER A 9 -26.83 0.23 -9.33
N GLU A 10 -27.02 0.55 -8.05
CA GLU A 10 -26.01 1.10 -7.16
C GLU A 10 -24.92 0.04 -6.91
N ARG A 11 -24.00 -0.11 -7.85
CA ARG A 11 -22.76 -0.84 -7.58
C ARG A 11 -22.06 -0.13 -6.43
N ALA A 12 -21.75 -0.87 -5.37
CA ALA A 12 -20.85 -0.39 -4.33
C ALA A 12 -19.57 0.16 -5.00
N PRO A 13 -19.01 1.29 -4.52
CA PRO A 13 -17.80 1.87 -5.10
C PRO A 13 -16.73 0.79 -5.17
N ALA A 14 -16.01 0.77 -6.29
CA ALA A 14 -14.90 -0.16 -6.48
C ALA A 14 -13.95 -0.04 -5.29
N ARG A 15 -13.40 -1.18 -4.82
CA ARG A 15 -12.46 -1.20 -3.68
C ARG A 15 -11.16 -0.45 -3.95
N MET A 16 -10.90 -0.12 -5.22
CA MET A 16 -9.71 0.57 -5.70
C MET A 16 -10.07 1.38 -6.95
N GLY A 17 -9.59 2.63 -7.01
CA GLY A 17 -9.66 3.46 -8.21
C GLY A 17 -8.79 2.92 -9.36
N ARG A 18 -8.89 3.55 -10.54
CA ARG A 18 -8.06 3.21 -11.71
C ARG A 18 -6.58 3.45 -11.39
N LEU A 19 -5.74 2.44 -11.61
CA LEU A 19 -4.28 2.56 -11.53
C LEU A 19 -3.68 2.89 -12.91
N SER A 20 -2.56 3.61 -12.92
CA SER A 20 -1.77 3.85 -14.15
C SER A 20 -0.99 2.62 -14.60
N VAL A 21 -0.51 1.82 -13.63
CA VAL A 21 0.24 0.58 -13.82
C VAL A 21 -0.06 -0.38 -12.67
N LEU A 22 0.08 -1.68 -12.89
CA LEU A 22 -0.03 -2.68 -11.84
C LEU A 22 1.29 -2.75 -11.03
N PRO A 23 1.30 -2.43 -9.72
CA PRO A 23 2.49 -2.56 -8.90
C PRO A 23 2.64 -4.03 -8.45
N VAL A 24 3.56 -4.75 -9.09
CA VAL A 24 3.92 -6.12 -8.71
C VAL A 24 5.36 -6.19 -8.21
N PHE A 25 5.62 -7.11 -7.28
CA PHE A 25 6.98 -7.50 -6.90
C PHE A 25 7.30 -8.81 -7.61
N PHE A 26 8.33 -8.81 -8.44
CA PHE A 26 8.72 -9.95 -9.26
C PHE A 26 9.87 -10.69 -8.57
N ASN A 27 9.64 -11.94 -8.13
CA ASN A 27 10.70 -12.74 -7.52
C ASN A 27 11.64 -13.29 -8.60
N LEU A 28 12.94 -13.07 -8.42
CA LEU A 28 14.01 -13.52 -9.31
C LEU A 28 14.96 -14.56 -8.67
N ASP A 29 14.72 -14.97 -7.42
CA ASP A 29 15.46 -16.08 -6.80
C ASP A 29 15.46 -17.32 -7.73
N ASP A 30 16.65 -17.88 -7.96
CA ASP A 30 16.89 -19.05 -8.81
C ASP A 30 16.45 -18.88 -10.28
N LYS A 31 16.35 -17.64 -10.78
CA LYS A 31 15.98 -17.35 -12.17
C LYS A 31 17.11 -16.67 -12.92
N ARG A 32 17.14 -16.89 -14.23
CA ARG A 32 18.05 -16.19 -15.15
C ARG A 32 17.45 -14.90 -15.65
N ALA A 33 18.27 -13.86 -15.72
CA ALA A 33 17.91 -12.58 -16.29
C ALA A 33 18.90 -12.19 -17.38
N LEU A 34 18.41 -11.68 -18.51
CA LEU A 34 19.25 -11.22 -19.61
C LEU A 34 19.44 -9.70 -19.54
N VAL A 35 20.68 -9.27 -19.70
CA VAL A 35 21.05 -7.86 -19.94
C VAL A 35 21.86 -7.79 -21.23
N ALA A 36 21.31 -7.15 -22.25
CA ALA A 36 22.00 -6.84 -23.51
C ALA A 36 22.60 -5.43 -23.46
N GLY A 37 23.91 -5.32 -23.66
CA GLY A 37 24.64 -4.05 -23.65
C GLY A 37 25.61 -3.90 -22.48
N GLY A 38 26.68 -3.13 -22.72
CA GLY A 38 27.82 -2.96 -21.81
C GLY A 38 27.92 -1.59 -21.13
N SER A 39 26.91 -0.73 -21.23
CA SER A 39 26.96 0.63 -20.69
C SER A 39 26.81 0.71 -19.16
N GLU A 40 27.07 1.88 -18.57
CA GLU A 40 26.74 2.16 -17.16
C GLU A 40 25.25 1.97 -16.85
N ALA A 41 24.37 2.28 -17.80
CA ALA A 41 22.94 2.09 -17.63
C ALA A 41 22.57 0.61 -17.59
N ALA A 42 23.16 -0.20 -18.48
CA ALA A 42 23.02 -1.65 -18.47
C ALA A 42 23.58 -2.27 -17.17
N LEU A 43 24.73 -1.78 -16.70
CA LEU A 43 25.34 -2.21 -15.43
C LEU A 43 24.39 -2.00 -14.25
N TRP A 44 23.83 -0.80 -14.12
CA TRP A 44 22.86 -0.51 -13.06
C TRP A 44 21.66 -1.47 -13.09
N LYS A 45 21.20 -1.87 -14.28
CA LYS A 45 20.12 -2.86 -14.43
C LYS A 45 20.58 -4.26 -14.03
N ALA A 46 21.78 -4.66 -14.43
CA ALA A 46 22.37 -5.92 -14.03
C ALA A 46 22.49 -6.04 -12.50
N GLU A 47 23.04 -5.03 -11.83
CA GLU A 47 23.15 -4.99 -10.37
C GLU A 47 21.78 -5.07 -9.69
N LEU A 48 20.78 -4.35 -10.21
CA LEU A 48 19.43 -4.37 -9.67
C LEU A 48 18.77 -5.76 -9.77
N LEU A 49 18.96 -6.44 -10.91
CA LEU A 49 18.43 -7.80 -11.13
C LEU A 49 19.16 -8.82 -10.24
N ALA A 50 20.48 -8.73 -10.11
CA ALA A 50 21.27 -9.57 -9.22
C ALA A 50 20.90 -9.35 -7.75
N ALA A 51 20.73 -8.10 -7.31
CA ALA A 51 20.28 -7.76 -5.96
C ALA A 51 18.85 -8.27 -5.65
N ALA A 52 18.06 -8.57 -6.68
CA ALA A 52 16.75 -9.18 -6.57
C ALA A 52 16.78 -10.73 -6.64
N GLY A 53 17.97 -11.34 -6.74
CA GLY A 53 18.18 -12.79 -6.68
C GLY A 53 18.46 -13.47 -8.02
N ALA A 54 18.51 -12.73 -9.13
CA ALA A 54 18.73 -13.33 -10.45
C ALA A 54 20.18 -13.79 -10.66
N GLU A 55 20.35 -14.90 -11.40
CA GLU A 55 21.57 -15.19 -12.15
C GLU A 55 21.57 -14.31 -13.41
N VAL A 56 22.39 -13.26 -13.44
CA VAL A 56 22.37 -12.28 -14.53
C VAL A 56 23.35 -12.67 -15.62
N HIS A 57 22.83 -12.85 -16.83
CA HIS A 57 23.57 -13.10 -18.06
C HIS A 57 23.73 -11.79 -18.84
N VAL A 58 24.97 -11.33 -18.98
CA VAL A 58 25.30 -10.09 -19.70
C VAL A 58 25.82 -10.44 -21.09
N PHE A 59 25.14 -9.97 -22.13
CA PHE A 59 25.54 -10.13 -23.54
C PHE A 59 26.04 -8.79 -24.07
N ALA A 60 27.36 -8.68 -24.20
CA ALA A 60 28.02 -7.54 -24.81
C ALA A 60 29.45 -7.94 -25.20
N PRO A 61 29.97 -7.49 -26.37
CA PRO A 61 31.40 -7.60 -26.66
C PRO A 61 32.23 -6.99 -25.52
N ALA A 62 33.34 -7.63 -25.13
CA ALA A 62 34.21 -7.19 -24.06
C ALA A 62 34.78 -5.78 -24.32
N SER A 63 34.91 -5.39 -25.59
CA SER A 63 35.32 -4.04 -26.00
C SER A 63 34.27 -2.96 -25.72
N GLU A 64 33.01 -3.33 -25.49
CA GLU A 64 31.88 -2.43 -25.26
C GLU A 64 31.47 -2.36 -23.78
N LEU A 65 32.06 -3.19 -22.93
CA LEU A 65 31.86 -3.13 -21.49
C LEU A 65 32.47 -1.85 -20.91
N CYS A 66 31.68 -1.14 -20.10
CA CYS A 66 32.20 -0.05 -19.29
C CYS A 66 33.18 -0.61 -18.23
N ALA A 67 34.07 0.26 -17.74
CA ALA A 67 35.14 -0.15 -16.83
C ALA A 67 34.62 -0.81 -15.54
N ASP A 68 33.44 -0.41 -15.07
CA ASP A 68 32.84 -0.91 -13.83
C ASP A 68 32.21 -2.31 -13.96
N PHE A 69 31.92 -2.77 -15.19
CA PHE A 69 31.46 -4.15 -15.43
C PHE A 69 32.56 -5.18 -15.17
N VAL A 70 33.79 -4.88 -15.58
CA VAL A 70 34.92 -5.82 -15.56
C VAL A 70 35.16 -6.44 -14.18
N PRO A 71 35.32 -5.68 -13.07
CA PRO A 71 35.57 -6.28 -11.76
C PRO A 71 34.40 -7.12 -11.22
N LEU A 72 33.16 -6.82 -11.65
CA LEU A 72 31.96 -7.56 -11.25
C LEU A 72 31.81 -8.88 -12.03
N ILE A 73 32.25 -8.92 -13.28
CA ILE A 73 32.35 -10.16 -14.03
C ILE A 73 33.47 -11.04 -13.46
N GLU A 74 34.65 -10.47 -13.20
CA GLU A 74 35.81 -11.20 -12.66
C GLU A 74 35.55 -11.81 -11.29
N ASN A 75 34.74 -11.15 -10.44
CA ASN A 75 34.38 -11.67 -9.12
C ASN A 75 33.19 -12.65 -9.15
N GLY A 76 32.65 -12.95 -10.34
CA GLY A 76 31.56 -13.89 -10.54
C GLY A 76 30.18 -13.34 -10.23
N SER A 77 29.98 -12.03 -10.14
CA SER A 77 28.64 -11.44 -9.92
C SER A 77 27.73 -11.62 -11.14
N PHE A 78 28.29 -11.71 -12.34
CA PHE A 78 27.56 -11.85 -13.59
C PHE A 78 28.15 -12.93 -14.48
N VAL A 79 27.30 -13.60 -15.25
CA VAL A 79 27.72 -14.51 -16.33
C VAL A 79 27.87 -13.69 -17.61
N HIS A 80 29.11 -13.40 -18.01
CA HIS A 80 29.38 -12.63 -19.22
C HIS A 80 29.51 -13.51 -20.46
N HIS A 81 28.84 -13.09 -21.52
CA HIS A 81 28.93 -13.63 -22.88
C HIS A 81 29.57 -12.55 -23.76
N ASP A 82 30.79 -12.81 -24.25
CA ASP A 82 31.57 -11.91 -25.11
C ASP A 82 31.05 -11.92 -26.56
N GLU A 83 29.76 -11.62 -26.70
CA GLU A 83 29.03 -11.55 -27.96
C GLU A 83 27.74 -10.74 -27.79
N GLY A 84 27.09 -10.40 -28.90
CA GLY A 84 25.75 -9.82 -28.88
C GLY A 84 24.69 -10.84 -28.49
N TRP A 85 23.52 -10.36 -28.08
CA TRP A 85 22.38 -11.22 -27.78
C TRP A 85 21.79 -11.84 -29.06
N SER A 86 21.06 -12.95 -28.91
CA SER A 86 20.28 -13.58 -29.99
C SER A 86 18.86 -13.92 -29.52
N ALA A 87 17.95 -14.25 -30.43
CA ALA A 87 16.57 -14.56 -30.04
C ALA A 87 16.47 -15.86 -29.22
N GLU A 88 17.34 -16.83 -29.49
CA GLU A 88 17.35 -18.15 -28.87
C GLU A 88 17.68 -18.10 -27.38
N VAL A 89 18.53 -17.16 -26.96
CA VAL A 89 18.93 -17.05 -25.54
C VAL A 89 17.82 -16.51 -24.64
N LEU A 90 16.74 -15.98 -25.21
CA LEU A 90 15.61 -15.45 -24.44
C LEU A 90 14.70 -16.55 -23.89
N GLU A 91 14.64 -17.72 -24.51
CA GLU A 91 13.68 -18.78 -24.12
C GLU A 91 13.83 -19.24 -22.66
N ASP A 92 15.05 -19.16 -22.11
CA ASP A 92 15.38 -19.56 -20.73
C ASP A 92 15.38 -18.39 -19.72
N MET A 93 14.96 -17.19 -20.13
CA MET A 93 15.09 -15.97 -19.33
C MET A 93 13.77 -15.60 -18.65
N ALA A 94 13.83 -15.24 -17.38
CA ALA A 94 12.66 -14.78 -16.65
C ALA A 94 12.32 -13.30 -16.90
N ILE A 95 13.31 -12.52 -17.33
CA ILE A 95 13.22 -11.08 -17.60
C ILE A 95 14.39 -10.67 -18.50
N ALA A 96 14.14 -9.72 -19.40
CA ALA A 96 15.13 -9.25 -20.35
C ALA A 96 15.22 -7.72 -20.36
N VAL A 97 16.44 -7.20 -20.32
CA VAL A 97 16.73 -5.76 -20.39
C VAL A 97 17.75 -5.50 -21.48
N ALA A 98 17.54 -4.46 -22.30
CA ALA A 98 18.51 -4.04 -23.31
C ALA A 98 18.84 -2.56 -23.22
N ASP A 99 20.10 -2.23 -23.44
CA ASP A 99 20.55 -0.89 -23.85
C ASP A 99 20.79 -0.87 -25.36
N ALA A 100 19.74 -0.53 -26.12
CA ALA A 100 19.77 -0.59 -27.58
C ALA A 100 20.36 0.70 -28.19
N ALA A 101 21.31 0.55 -29.11
CA ALA A 101 21.99 1.67 -29.76
C ALA A 101 21.10 2.43 -30.74
N CYS A 102 20.11 1.76 -31.34
CA CYS A 102 19.15 2.36 -32.28
C CYS A 102 17.73 1.85 -32.10
N GLU A 103 16.77 2.48 -32.78
CA GLU A 103 15.36 2.09 -32.74
C GLU A 103 15.11 0.71 -33.35
N ASP A 104 15.81 0.37 -34.43
CA ASP A 104 15.69 -0.93 -35.09
C ASP A 104 16.14 -2.07 -34.15
N GLU A 105 17.22 -1.86 -33.40
CA GLU A 105 17.69 -2.81 -32.39
C GLU A 105 16.69 -2.93 -31.23
N ALA A 106 16.18 -1.81 -30.73
CA ALA A 106 15.17 -1.78 -29.67
C ALA A 106 13.90 -2.56 -30.09
N MET A 107 13.45 -2.34 -31.33
CA MET A 107 12.30 -3.04 -31.92
C MET A 107 12.58 -4.54 -32.08
N ALA A 108 13.77 -4.92 -32.53
CA ALA A 108 14.17 -6.32 -32.68
C ALA A 108 14.22 -7.05 -31.33
N PHE A 109 14.84 -6.45 -30.32
CA PHE A 109 14.92 -7.01 -28.96
C PHE A 109 13.55 -7.17 -28.34
N HIS A 110 12.71 -6.13 -28.43
CA HIS A 110 11.33 -6.19 -27.96
C HIS A 110 10.56 -7.30 -28.68
N ALA A 111 10.58 -7.36 -30.01
CA ALA A 111 9.85 -8.38 -30.75
C ALA A 111 10.30 -9.81 -30.39
N ALA A 112 11.60 -10.04 -30.23
CA ALA A 112 12.15 -11.33 -29.83
C ALA A 112 11.70 -11.73 -28.41
N ALA A 113 11.78 -10.81 -27.44
CA ALA A 113 11.35 -11.07 -26.07
C ALA A 113 9.83 -11.35 -25.98
N ILE A 114 9.02 -10.62 -26.74
CA ILE A 114 7.58 -10.87 -26.85
C ILE A 114 7.31 -12.27 -27.42
N ALA A 115 8.02 -12.67 -28.47
CA ALA A 115 7.87 -14.00 -29.08
C ALA A 115 8.24 -15.12 -28.10
N ALA A 116 9.25 -14.91 -27.26
CA ALA A 116 9.66 -15.83 -26.20
C ALA A 116 8.78 -15.79 -24.94
N GLY A 117 7.85 -14.83 -24.82
CA GLY A 117 7.02 -14.65 -23.63
C GLY A 117 7.77 -14.06 -22.42
N VAL A 118 8.89 -13.37 -22.67
CA VAL A 118 9.76 -12.80 -21.64
C VAL A 118 9.41 -11.32 -21.42
N PRO A 119 9.16 -10.88 -20.17
CA PRO A 119 8.99 -9.47 -19.85
C PRO A 119 10.21 -8.65 -20.27
N VAL A 120 9.99 -7.60 -21.05
CA VAL A 120 11.05 -6.80 -21.67
C VAL A 120 11.06 -5.34 -21.20
N ASN A 121 12.27 -4.81 -21.01
CA ASN A 121 12.53 -3.38 -20.78
C ASN A 121 13.71 -2.93 -21.66
N VAL A 122 13.51 -1.88 -22.46
CA VAL A 122 14.58 -1.23 -23.21
C VAL A 122 14.87 0.11 -22.58
N ILE A 123 16.14 0.32 -22.19
CA ILE A 123 16.58 1.53 -21.49
C ILE A 123 16.30 2.76 -22.37
N ASP A 124 15.77 3.82 -21.76
CA ASP A 124 15.42 5.08 -22.40
C ASP A 124 14.47 4.99 -23.61
N ARG A 125 13.80 3.84 -23.81
CA ARG A 125 12.79 3.61 -24.85
C ARG A 125 11.47 3.05 -24.30
N PRO A 126 10.63 3.89 -23.66
CA PRO A 126 9.39 3.44 -23.01
C PRO A 126 8.40 2.72 -23.93
N GLU A 127 8.40 3.03 -25.23
CA GLU A 127 7.55 2.41 -26.25
C GLU A 127 7.88 0.93 -26.50
N PHE A 128 9.08 0.48 -26.15
CA PHE A 128 9.54 -0.90 -26.26
C PHE A 128 9.61 -1.59 -24.88
N CYS A 129 8.87 -1.10 -23.88
CA CYS A 129 8.86 -1.65 -22.52
C CYS A 129 7.49 -2.24 -22.14
N GLN A 130 7.49 -3.47 -21.60
CA GLN A 130 6.31 -4.05 -20.94
C GLN A 130 6.23 -3.72 -19.44
N PHE A 131 7.36 -3.37 -18.83
CA PHE A 131 7.45 -2.98 -17.44
C PHE A 131 8.45 -1.83 -17.25
N GLN A 132 8.40 -1.19 -16.09
CA GLN A 132 9.27 -0.07 -15.73
C GLN A 132 9.89 -0.31 -14.36
N PHE A 133 11.15 0.07 -14.23
CA PHE A 133 11.81 0.14 -12.93
C PHE A 133 11.44 1.45 -12.22
N GLY A 134 10.82 1.34 -11.04
CA GLY A 134 10.49 2.49 -10.21
C GLY A 134 11.65 2.95 -9.31
N SER A 135 11.43 4.01 -8.54
CA SER A 135 12.29 4.32 -7.39
C SER A 135 12.05 3.29 -6.28
N ILE A 136 13.13 2.79 -5.67
CA ILE A 136 13.05 1.71 -4.68
C ILE A 136 13.52 2.24 -3.32
N VAL A 137 12.77 1.91 -2.26
CA VAL A 137 13.26 1.95 -0.88
C VAL A 137 13.49 0.53 -0.42
N ASN A 138 14.74 0.21 -0.10
CA ASN A 138 15.15 -1.14 0.30
C ASN A 138 15.36 -1.22 1.83
N ARG A 139 14.59 -2.10 2.48
CA ARG A 139 14.72 -2.57 3.86
C ARG A 139 14.51 -4.10 3.90
N SER A 140 15.05 -4.82 2.91
CA SER A 140 14.78 -6.24 2.66
C SER A 140 14.67 -7.07 3.94
N PRO A 141 13.61 -7.88 4.09
CA PRO A 141 12.61 -8.23 3.06
C PRO A 141 11.49 -7.18 2.86
N VAL A 142 11.55 -6.02 3.53
CA VAL A 142 10.59 -4.93 3.28
C VAL A 142 11.07 -4.08 2.10
N VAL A 143 10.32 -4.09 1.00
CA VAL A 143 10.64 -3.32 -0.21
C VAL A 143 9.46 -2.44 -0.59
N ILE A 144 9.75 -1.21 -1.01
CA ILE A 144 8.75 -0.29 -1.56
C ILE A 144 9.17 0.14 -2.96
N GLY A 145 8.30 -0.13 -3.94
CA GLY A 145 8.42 0.41 -5.29
C GLY A 145 7.55 1.66 -5.47
N ILE A 146 8.12 2.70 -6.07
CA ILE A 146 7.48 3.98 -6.33
C ILE A 146 7.50 4.22 -7.84
N SER A 147 6.34 4.32 -8.47
CA SER A 147 6.21 4.66 -9.88
C SER A 147 5.49 5.99 -10.06
N THR A 148 5.98 6.79 -11.00
CA THR A 148 5.31 7.99 -11.53
C THR A 148 4.89 7.79 -12.99
N ALA A 149 4.91 6.54 -13.49
CA ALA A 149 4.64 6.19 -14.89
C ALA A 149 5.45 7.05 -15.89
N GLY A 150 6.71 7.36 -15.54
CA GLY A 150 7.60 8.20 -16.34
C GLY A 150 7.33 9.71 -16.27
N ALA A 151 6.25 10.17 -15.62
CA ALA A 151 5.84 11.58 -15.67
C ALA A 151 6.78 12.55 -14.91
N ALA A 152 7.43 12.08 -13.83
CA ALA A 152 8.25 12.95 -12.99
C ALA A 152 9.29 12.16 -12.18
N PRO A 153 10.53 11.99 -12.69
CA PRO A 153 11.62 11.33 -11.95
C PRO A 153 11.96 12.05 -10.63
N ILE A 154 12.01 13.38 -10.64
CA ILE A 154 12.31 14.19 -9.45
C ILE A 154 11.24 14.02 -8.36
N LEU A 155 9.96 13.87 -8.75
CA LEU A 155 8.89 13.59 -7.81
C LEU A 155 9.08 12.22 -7.14
N ALA A 156 9.40 11.19 -7.93
CA ALA A 156 9.68 9.84 -7.40
C ALA A 156 10.85 9.86 -6.39
N GLN A 157 11.91 10.60 -6.68
CA GLN A 157 13.05 10.78 -5.77
C GLN A 157 12.66 11.55 -4.49
N SER A 158 11.80 12.56 -4.58
CA SER A 158 11.29 13.29 -3.42
C SER A 158 10.45 12.39 -2.51
N ILE A 159 9.57 11.57 -3.09
CA ILE A 159 8.77 10.57 -2.37
C ILE A 159 9.69 9.55 -1.71
N ARG A 160 10.68 9.01 -2.44
CA ARG A 160 11.67 8.05 -1.92
C ARG A 160 12.36 8.59 -0.67
N ARG A 161 12.92 9.80 -0.73
CA ARG A 161 13.61 10.43 0.40
C ARG A 161 12.72 10.56 1.64
N ARG A 162 11.45 10.98 1.47
CA ARG A 162 10.51 11.08 2.59
C ARG A 162 10.21 9.71 3.20
N ILE A 163 10.00 8.69 2.39
CA ILE A 163 9.76 7.32 2.87
C ILE A 163 11.00 6.78 3.59
N GLU A 164 12.21 7.02 3.07
CA GLU A 164 13.46 6.60 3.71
C GLU A 164 13.61 7.18 5.12
N THR A 165 13.16 8.42 5.37
CA THR A 165 13.16 9.03 6.71
C THR A 165 12.11 8.43 7.65
N LEU A 166 11.03 7.87 7.12
CA LEU A 166 9.94 7.28 7.91
C LEU A 166 10.17 5.80 8.23
N LEU A 167 11.07 5.11 7.49
CA LEU A 167 11.30 3.67 7.63
C LEU A 167 12.65 3.38 8.30
N PRO A 168 12.64 2.98 9.59
CA PRO A 168 13.85 2.60 10.31
C PRO A 168 14.62 1.49 9.60
N ALA A 169 15.95 1.57 9.63
CA ALA A 169 16.82 0.51 9.11
C ALA A 169 16.61 -0.83 9.85
N SER A 170 16.19 -0.78 11.11
CA SER A 170 15.88 -1.95 11.95
C SER A 170 14.74 -2.82 11.43
N LEU A 171 13.88 -2.31 10.53
CA LEU A 171 12.75 -3.06 9.98
C LEU A 171 13.18 -4.35 9.28
N SER A 172 14.37 -4.37 8.67
CA SER A 172 14.92 -5.58 8.06
C SER A 172 15.01 -6.73 9.05
N ALA A 173 15.60 -6.52 10.23
CA ALA A 173 15.77 -7.55 11.24
C ALA A 173 14.42 -8.01 11.83
N TRP A 174 13.50 -7.06 12.07
CA TRP A 174 12.13 -7.38 12.50
C TRP A 174 11.40 -8.25 11.48
N ALA A 175 11.47 -7.91 10.19
CA ALA A 175 10.75 -8.62 9.14
C ALA A 175 11.31 -10.03 8.87
N HIS A 176 12.63 -10.21 8.90
CA HIS A 176 13.24 -11.55 8.84
C HIS A 176 12.75 -12.44 9.99
N TRP A 177 12.74 -11.91 11.22
CA TRP A 177 12.24 -12.67 12.36
C TRP A 177 10.75 -13.00 12.22
N ALA A 178 9.94 -12.06 11.74
CA ALA A 178 8.52 -12.30 11.49
C ALA A 178 8.31 -13.45 10.50
N GLN A 179 9.09 -13.52 9.41
CA GLN A 179 9.02 -14.61 8.43
C GLN A 179 9.32 -15.96 9.10
N MET A 180 10.40 -16.05 9.88
CA MET A 180 10.80 -17.27 10.58
C MET A 180 9.73 -17.73 11.60
N MET A 181 9.11 -16.79 12.30
CA MET A 181 8.28 -17.11 13.47
C MET A 181 6.77 -17.10 13.23
N ARG A 182 6.30 -16.55 12.11
CA ARG A 182 4.86 -16.40 11.81
C ARG A 182 4.06 -17.68 11.98
N ALA A 183 4.58 -18.81 11.50
CA ALA A 183 3.89 -20.10 11.61
C ALA A 183 3.71 -20.52 13.08
N SER A 184 4.77 -20.41 13.89
CA SER A 184 4.74 -20.74 15.32
C SER A 184 3.79 -19.84 16.11
N ILE A 185 3.78 -18.53 15.83
CA ILE A 185 2.86 -17.59 16.48
C ILE A 185 1.41 -17.88 16.08
N ASN A 186 1.14 -18.10 14.80
CA ASN A 186 -0.21 -18.39 14.32
C ASN A 186 -0.75 -19.70 14.87
N ALA A 187 0.10 -20.71 15.11
CA ALA A 187 -0.32 -21.95 15.76
C ALA A 187 -0.74 -21.77 17.23
N ARG A 188 -0.20 -20.75 17.92
CA ARG A 188 -0.51 -20.47 19.34
C ARG A 188 -1.73 -19.57 19.53
N LEU A 189 -2.03 -18.73 18.54
CA LEU A 189 -3.08 -17.71 18.64
C LEU A 189 -4.29 -18.06 17.78
N THR A 190 -5.49 -17.93 18.35
CA THR A 190 -6.75 -18.04 17.61
C THR A 190 -6.83 -16.98 16.51
N ALA A 191 -7.33 -17.36 15.33
CA ALA A 191 -7.52 -16.42 14.24
C ALA A 191 -8.49 -15.29 14.64
N GLY A 192 -8.29 -14.09 14.08
CA GLY A 192 -9.11 -12.91 14.41
C GLY A 192 -8.38 -11.94 15.35
N ALA A 193 -9.06 -11.45 16.39
CA ALA A 193 -8.53 -10.43 17.29
C ALA A 193 -7.21 -10.82 18.00
N PRO A 194 -7.01 -12.05 18.53
CA PRO A 194 -5.77 -12.39 19.23
C PRO A 194 -4.51 -12.27 18.33
N ARG A 195 -4.57 -12.80 17.10
CA ARG A 195 -3.47 -12.63 16.14
C ARG A 195 -3.23 -11.17 15.78
N ARG A 196 -4.29 -10.38 15.61
CA ARG A 196 -4.16 -8.95 15.26
C ARG A 196 -3.54 -8.14 16.38
N ASP A 197 -4.00 -8.32 17.61
CA ASP A 197 -3.43 -7.64 18.78
C ASP A 197 -1.93 -7.91 18.87
N PHE A 198 -1.52 -9.18 18.70
CA PHE A 198 -0.10 -9.53 18.64
C PHE A 198 0.65 -8.76 17.52
N TRP A 199 0.14 -8.79 16.29
CA TRP A 199 0.82 -8.17 15.15
C TRP A 199 0.82 -6.64 15.20
N GLU A 200 -0.21 -6.00 15.75
CA GLU A 200 -0.25 -4.55 15.97
C GLU A 200 0.80 -4.12 17.01
N ARG A 201 0.95 -4.88 18.10
CA ARG A 201 1.99 -4.64 19.10
C ARG A 201 3.39 -4.90 18.54
N PHE A 202 3.54 -5.94 17.72
CA PHE A 202 4.77 -6.24 16.99
C PHE A 202 5.18 -5.06 16.10
N VAL A 203 4.27 -4.55 15.25
CA VAL A 203 4.55 -3.42 14.34
C VAL A 203 4.96 -2.18 15.12
N ARG A 204 4.26 -1.86 16.22
CA ARG A 204 4.62 -0.72 17.07
C ARG A 204 6.08 -0.79 17.53
N ARG A 205 6.51 -1.95 18.06
CA ARG A 205 7.90 -2.14 18.48
C ARG A 205 8.87 -2.07 17.30
N ALA A 206 8.48 -2.58 16.13
CA ALA A 206 9.32 -2.57 14.94
C ALA A 206 9.70 -1.15 14.48
N PHE A 207 8.80 -0.18 14.70
CA PHE A 207 9.05 1.23 14.39
C PHE A 207 9.75 2.01 15.52
N ASP A 208 9.58 1.59 16.77
CA ASP A 208 10.10 2.34 17.93
C ASP A 208 11.54 1.97 18.32
N ARG A 209 12.01 0.74 18.01
CA ARG A 209 13.27 0.21 18.53
C ARG A 209 13.93 -0.84 17.62
N PRO A 210 15.26 -1.05 17.73
CA PRO A 210 15.94 -2.11 17.01
C PRO A 210 15.55 -3.51 17.53
N PHE A 211 15.62 -4.51 16.65
CA PHE A 211 15.37 -5.90 17.01
C PHE A 211 16.54 -6.47 17.84
N THR A 212 16.22 -7.24 18.88
CA THR A 212 17.22 -7.90 19.73
C THR A 212 16.76 -9.30 20.15
N GLN A 213 17.68 -10.13 20.66
CA GLN A 213 17.31 -11.45 21.23
C GLN A 213 16.33 -11.34 22.42
N ARG A 214 16.38 -10.23 23.18
CA ARG A 214 15.40 -9.96 24.24
C ARG A 214 14.00 -9.72 23.68
N GLU A 215 13.89 -9.02 22.56
CA GLU A 215 12.61 -8.82 21.85
C GLU A 215 12.05 -10.16 21.36
N ALA A 216 12.88 -11.02 20.75
CA ALA A 216 12.46 -12.36 20.32
C ALA A 216 11.80 -13.17 21.46
N SER A 217 12.46 -13.20 22.63
CA SER A 217 11.92 -13.86 23.83
C SER A 217 10.65 -13.18 24.36
N GLY A 218 10.60 -11.85 24.30
CA GLY A 218 9.45 -11.04 24.73
C GLY A 218 8.20 -11.31 23.89
N LEU A 219 8.35 -11.45 22.57
CA LEU A 219 7.25 -11.71 21.64
C LEU A 219 6.58 -13.07 21.92
N PHE A 220 7.34 -14.11 22.23
CA PHE A 220 6.74 -15.39 22.60
C PHE A 220 5.98 -15.34 23.92
N ARG A 221 6.52 -14.64 24.94
CA ARG A 221 5.80 -14.43 26.20
C ARG A 221 4.50 -13.68 25.98
N GLU A 222 4.52 -12.68 25.11
CA GLU A 222 3.34 -11.92 24.74
C GLU A 222 2.31 -12.77 24.00
N ALA A 223 2.72 -13.57 23.02
CA ALA A 223 1.82 -14.51 22.35
C ALA A 223 1.17 -15.49 23.35
N ASN A 224 1.93 -16.00 24.32
CA ASN A 224 1.39 -16.87 25.36
C ASN A 224 0.42 -16.11 26.30
N SER A 225 0.72 -14.85 26.63
CA SER A 225 -0.18 -14.01 27.44
C SER A 225 -1.50 -13.72 26.73
N ILE A 226 -1.46 -13.48 25.41
CA ILE A 226 -2.66 -13.27 24.60
C ILE A 226 -3.46 -14.58 24.50
N ALA A 227 -2.77 -15.71 24.28
CA ALA A 227 -3.41 -17.02 24.23
C ALA A 227 -4.09 -17.41 25.55
N ALA A 228 -3.52 -17.02 26.69
CA ALA A 228 -4.07 -17.30 28.02
C ALA A 228 -5.31 -16.46 28.37
N ASN A 229 -5.50 -15.30 27.74
CA ASN A 229 -6.61 -14.39 28.00
C ASN A 229 -7.37 -14.04 26.69
N PRO A 230 -7.97 -15.04 26.01
CA PRO A 230 -8.64 -14.80 24.73
C PRO A 230 -9.86 -13.87 24.88
N ASP A 231 -10.50 -13.84 26.06
CA ASP A 231 -11.65 -12.99 26.34
C ASP A 231 -11.31 -11.50 26.48
N GLN A 232 -10.03 -11.15 26.67
CA GLN A 232 -9.58 -9.74 26.56
C GLN A 232 -9.57 -9.24 25.10
N ALA A 233 -9.73 -10.14 24.13
CA ALA A 233 -9.87 -9.82 22.71
C ALA A 233 -11.37 -9.71 22.32
N ALA A 234 -12.23 -9.30 23.25
CA ALA A 234 -13.62 -8.97 22.97
C ALA A 234 -13.70 -7.97 21.80
N GLY A 235 -14.65 -8.18 20.90
CA GLY A 235 -14.88 -7.22 19.82
C GLY A 235 -15.28 -5.87 20.40
N ARG A 236 -15.06 -4.82 19.63
CA ARG A 236 -15.36 -3.45 20.02
C ARG A 236 -16.06 -2.74 18.87
N ILE A 237 -16.83 -1.72 19.20
CA ILE A 237 -17.51 -0.89 18.21
C ILE A 237 -17.00 0.54 18.38
N THR A 238 -16.56 1.16 17.28
CA THR A 238 -16.17 2.57 17.29
C THR A 238 -17.06 3.36 16.33
N LEU A 239 -17.77 4.37 16.84
CA LEU A 239 -18.50 5.34 16.02
C LEU A 239 -17.51 6.43 15.60
N VAL A 240 -17.41 6.69 14.29
CA VAL A 240 -16.37 7.56 13.72
C VAL A 240 -17.01 8.60 12.82
N GLY A 241 -16.69 9.87 13.07
CA GLY A 241 -17.06 10.95 12.17
C GLY A 241 -16.20 11.00 10.92
N ALA A 242 -16.84 10.88 9.75
CA ALA A 242 -16.20 11.04 8.45
C ALA A 242 -15.90 12.51 8.11
N GLY A 243 -16.45 13.45 8.88
CA GLY A 243 -16.46 14.86 8.51
C GLY A 243 -17.43 15.16 7.36
N PRO A 244 -17.34 16.34 6.74
CA PRO A 244 -18.28 16.81 5.72
C PRO A 244 -18.09 16.16 4.34
N GLY A 245 -17.05 15.33 4.15
CA GLY A 245 -16.83 14.56 2.93
C GLY A 245 -15.37 14.49 2.47
N ALA A 246 -14.61 15.58 2.54
CA ALA A 246 -13.20 15.56 2.10
C ALA A 246 -12.33 14.71 3.03
N ALA A 247 -11.53 13.80 2.48
CA ALA A 247 -10.72 12.87 3.28
C ALA A 247 -9.68 13.57 4.16
N GLU A 248 -9.21 14.77 3.77
CA GLU A 248 -8.28 15.58 4.57
C GLU A 248 -8.89 16.15 5.85
N LEU A 249 -10.22 16.14 5.97
CA LEU A 249 -10.95 16.57 7.17
C LEU A 249 -11.23 15.42 8.13
N LEU A 250 -10.79 14.21 7.82
CA LEU A 250 -10.77 13.12 8.79
C LEU A 250 -9.74 13.43 9.88
N THR A 251 -10.14 13.19 11.13
CA THR A 251 -9.19 13.30 12.23
C THR A 251 -8.14 12.18 12.14
N ILE A 252 -6.93 12.45 12.65
CA ILE A 252 -5.87 11.42 12.72
C ILE A 252 -6.35 10.19 13.50
N LYS A 253 -7.18 10.37 14.55
CA LYS A 253 -7.79 9.26 15.30
C LYS A 253 -8.75 8.46 14.42
N ALA A 254 -9.58 9.11 13.60
CA ALA A 254 -10.51 8.44 12.67
C ALA A 254 -9.75 7.56 11.66
N VAL A 255 -8.68 8.09 11.05
CA VAL A 255 -7.84 7.33 10.11
C VAL A 255 -7.22 6.10 10.78
N ARG A 256 -6.66 6.26 11.99
CA ARG A 256 -6.09 5.13 12.75
C ARG A 256 -7.13 4.05 13.06
N VAL A 257 -8.34 4.45 13.43
CA VAL A 257 -9.44 3.52 13.72
C VAL A 257 -9.91 2.79 12.46
N LEU A 258 -10.05 3.50 11.32
CA LEU A 258 -10.39 2.91 10.03
C LEU A 258 -9.33 1.92 9.52
N GLN A 259 -8.05 2.18 9.82
CA GLN A 259 -6.95 1.28 9.49
C GLN A 259 -6.89 0.02 10.38
N ALA A 260 -7.50 0.07 11.57
CA ALA A 260 -7.57 -1.05 12.51
C ALA A 260 -8.90 -1.83 12.44
N ALA A 261 -9.85 -1.41 11.60
CA ALA A 261 -11.18 -2.02 11.51
C ALA A 261 -11.14 -3.41 10.82
N ASP A 262 -12.01 -4.32 11.23
CA ASP A 262 -12.35 -5.53 10.44
C ASP A 262 -13.53 -5.29 9.52
N VAL A 263 -14.51 -4.55 10.03
CA VAL A 263 -15.75 -4.25 9.33
C VAL A 263 -16.02 -2.77 9.47
N ILE A 264 -16.31 -2.13 8.34
CA ILE A 264 -16.67 -0.72 8.26
C ILE A 264 -18.09 -0.65 7.73
N LEU A 265 -19.01 -0.26 8.60
CA LEU A 265 -20.37 0.11 8.23
C LEU A 265 -20.35 1.60 7.89
N PHE A 266 -20.88 1.99 6.74
CA PHE A 266 -20.82 3.39 6.30
C PHE A 266 -22.14 3.83 5.65
N GLU A 267 -22.50 5.10 5.86
CA GLU A 267 -23.71 5.71 5.34
C GLU A 267 -23.59 6.11 3.87
N ASN A 268 -24.73 6.34 3.21
CA ASN A 268 -24.78 6.77 1.81
C ASN A 268 -24.10 8.14 1.55
N SER A 269 -24.08 9.00 2.57
CA SER A 269 -23.46 10.33 2.55
C SER A 269 -21.94 10.30 2.66
N VAL A 270 -21.34 9.17 3.04
CA VAL A 270 -19.88 9.04 3.17
C VAL A 270 -19.25 8.89 1.78
N THR A 271 -18.25 9.72 1.50
CA THR A 271 -17.53 9.73 0.22
C THR A 271 -16.59 8.52 0.08
N GLY A 272 -16.28 8.16 -1.16
CA GLY A 272 -15.30 7.10 -1.44
C GLY A 272 -13.90 7.43 -0.93
N GLU A 273 -13.49 8.70 -0.93
CA GLU A 273 -12.16 9.15 -0.51
C GLU A 273 -11.86 8.81 0.95
N ALA A 274 -12.85 8.94 1.85
CA ALA A 274 -12.70 8.55 3.25
C ALA A 274 -12.44 7.04 3.40
N LEU A 275 -13.07 6.22 2.55
CA LEU A 275 -12.92 4.76 2.55
C LEU A 275 -11.58 4.31 1.93
N GLU A 276 -10.94 5.12 1.09
CA GLU A 276 -9.59 4.83 0.55
C GLU A 276 -8.50 4.85 1.63
N LEU A 277 -8.70 5.62 2.70
CA LEU A 277 -7.77 5.67 3.85
C LEU A 277 -7.95 4.49 4.82
N ALA A 278 -9.04 3.74 4.68
CA ALA A 278 -9.33 2.59 5.51
C ALA A 278 -8.47 1.36 5.15
N ARG A 279 -8.43 0.39 6.05
CA ARG A 279 -7.77 -0.89 5.79
C ARG A 279 -8.35 -1.56 4.54
N ARG A 280 -7.47 -2.06 3.66
CA ARG A 280 -7.85 -2.65 2.36
C ARG A 280 -8.65 -3.95 2.51
N GLU A 281 -8.32 -4.77 3.51
CA GLU A 281 -8.98 -6.06 3.76
C GLU A 281 -10.25 -5.93 4.61
N ALA A 282 -10.54 -4.74 5.15
CA ALA A 282 -11.75 -4.55 5.95
C ALA A 282 -13.00 -4.77 5.10
N GLN A 283 -13.96 -5.54 5.63
CA GLN A 283 -15.25 -5.73 5.02
C GLN A 283 -16.01 -4.40 5.06
N ARG A 284 -16.44 -3.90 3.90
CA ARG A 284 -17.22 -2.66 3.79
C ARG A 284 -18.69 -3.00 3.59
N ILE A 285 -19.54 -2.49 4.47
CA ILE A 285 -20.99 -2.71 4.45
C ILE A 285 -21.67 -1.36 4.38
N ARG A 286 -22.42 -1.10 3.31
CA ARG A 286 -23.24 0.11 3.22
C ARG A 286 -24.49 -0.04 4.07
N VAL A 287 -24.84 0.99 4.83
CA VAL A 287 -26.02 1.03 5.71
C VAL A 287 -26.83 2.31 5.53
N ASP A 288 -28.10 2.24 5.92
CA ASP A 288 -29.09 3.31 5.80
C ASP A 288 -29.23 4.18 7.06
N GLY A 289 -28.41 3.94 8.09
CA GLY A 289 -28.44 4.68 9.36
C GLY A 289 -29.60 4.29 10.30
N SER A 290 -30.24 3.14 10.09
CA SER A 290 -31.38 2.67 10.89
C SER A 290 -30.98 1.92 12.17
N GLN A 291 -31.93 1.69 13.10
CA GLN A 291 -31.71 0.88 14.31
C GLN A 291 -31.22 -0.56 14.02
N SER A 292 -31.50 -1.09 12.82
CA SER A 292 -31.05 -2.43 12.42
C SER A 292 -29.52 -2.55 12.35
N VAL A 293 -28.83 -1.42 12.15
CA VAL A 293 -27.36 -1.33 12.11
C VAL A 293 -26.77 -1.72 13.47
N CYS A 294 -27.38 -1.29 14.58
CA CYS A 294 -26.87 -1.56 15.93
C CYS A 294 -26.80 -3.06 16.22
N GLU A 295 -27.86 -3.82 15.93
CA GLU A 295 -27.89 -5.27 16.13
C GLU A 295 -26.87 -6.00 15.26
N GLN A 296 -26.69 -5.55 14.02
CA GLN A 296 -25.67 -6.10 13.13
C GLN A 296 -24.25 -5.87 13.67
N MET A 297 -23.95 -4.67 14.18
CA MET A 297 -22.66 -4.37 14.80
C MET A 297 -22.42 -5.22 16.04
N ILE A 298 -23.42 -5.34 16.92
CA ILE A 298 -23.35 -6.16 18.15
C ILE A 298 -23.06 -7.63 17.80
N ALA A 299 -23.77 -8.20 16.83
CA ALA A 299 -23.55 -9.57 16.39
C ALA A 299 -22.12 -9.80 15.87
N LEU A 300 -21.60 -8.86 15.06
CA LEU A 300 -20.24 -8.94 14.53
C LEU A 300 -19.17 -8.75 15.61
N ALA A 301 -19.40 -7.83 16.55
CA ALA A 301 -18.48 -7.59 17.68
C ALA A 301 -18.42 -8.78 18.64
N LYS A 302 -19.55 -9.48 18.88
CA LYS A 302 -19.55 -10.75 19.64
C LYS A 302 -18.67 -11.84 19.03
N CYS A 303 -18.37 -11.76 17.73
CA CYS A 303 -17.39 -12.62 17.06
C CYS A 303 -15.93 -12.14 17.23
N GLY A 304 -15.65 -11.20 18.14
CA GLY A 304 -14.30 -10.68 18.38
C GLY A 304 -13.80 -9.72 17.31
N LYS A 305 -14.69 -9.07 16.55
CA LYS A 305 -14.30 -8.13 15.50
C LYS A 305 -14.30 -6.68 16.01
N HIS A 306 -13.41 -5.87 15.46
CA HIS A 306 -13.44 -4.42 15.58
C HIS A 306 -14.32 -3.86 14.47
N ILE A 307 -15.45 -3.32 14.88
CA ILE A 307 -16.47 -2.75 14.01
C ILE A 307 -16.34 -1.24 14.05
N VAL A 308 -16.34 -0.61 12.89
CA VAL A 308 -16.39 0.85 12.77
C VAL A 308 -17.68 1.23 12.08
N TRP A 309 -18.45 2.12 12.69
CA TRP A 309 -19.54 2.81 12.02
C TRP A 309 -19.07 4.20 11.62
N LEU A 310 -18.82 4.37 10.33
CA LEU A 310 -18.40 5.63 9.73
C LEU A 310 -19.64 6.45 9.36
N MET A 311 -19.88 7.50 10.14
CA MET A 311 -21.04 8.38 10.03
C MET A 311 -20.65 9.68 9.32
N ALA A 312 -21.54 10.27 8.54
CA ALA A 312 -21.25 11.59 7.96
C ALA A 312 -21.20 12.68 9.05
N GLY A 313 -20.27 13.63 8.92
CA GLY A 313 -20.10 14.71 9.89
C GLY A 313 -19.45 14.24 11.20
N ASP A 314 -20.08 14.56 12.31
CA ASP A 314 -19.60 14.30 13.67
C ASP A 314 -20.63 13.51 14.48
N PRO A 315 -20.31 12.28 14.96
CA PRO A 315 -21.22 11.46 15.76
C PRO A 315 -21.73 12.15 17.01
N MET A 316 -20.96 13.10 17.58
CA MET A 316 -21.41 13.84 18.77
C MET A 316 -22.61 14.75 18.51
N HIS A 317 -22.89 15.06 17.23
CA HIS A 317 -24.04 15.84 16.81
C HIS A 317 -25.19 14.96 16.29
N ASP A 318 -25.01 13.63 16.28
CA ASP A 318 -26.08 12.70 15.92
C ASP A 318 -26.97 12.41 17.15
N ARG A 319 -28.26 12.74 17.01
CA ARG A 319 -29.25 12.60 18.08
C ARG A 319 -29.52 11.16 18.54
N HIS A 320 -29.02 10.16 17.82
CA HIS A 320 -29.21 8.74 18.15
C HIS A 320 -27.90 8.07 18.60
N ALA A 321 -26.75 8.76 18.55
CA ALA A 321 -25.46 8.17 18.91
C ALA A 321 -25.45 7.64 20.34
N ASP A 322 -25.92 8.45 21.30
CA ASP A 322 -25.95 8.06 22.73
C ASP A 322 -26.82 6.82 22.96
N ALA A 323 -28.02 6.77 22.37
CA ALA A 323 -28.91 5.62 22.49
C ALA A 323 -28.32 4.34 21.86
N VAL A 324 -27.51 4.48 20.81
CA VAL A 324 -26.79 3.36 20.20
C VAL A 324 -25.65 2.89 21.11
N ILE A 325 -24.88 3.83 21.70
CA ILE A 325 -23.81 3.52 22.65
C ILE A 325 -24.36 2.78 23.87
N ASP A 326 -25.43 3.29 24.49
CA ASP A 326 -26.07 2.65 25.64
C ASP A 326 -26.49 1.21 25.34
N ARG A 327 -27.00 0.96 24.12
CA ARG A 327 -27.41 -0.38 23.69
C ARG A 327 -26.21 -1.31 23.47
N ILE A 328 -25.11 -0.79 22.91
CA ILE A 328 -23.87 -1.54 22.71
C ILE A 328 -23.24 -1.90 24.06
N GLU A 329 -23.15 -0.94 24.97
CA GLU A 329 -22.62 -1.15 26.32
C GLU A 329 -23.51 -2.09 27.13
N GLY A 330 -24.83 -1.97 27.01
CA GLY A 330 -25.80 -2.90 27.60
C GLY A 330 -25.67 -4.34 27.07
N ALA A 331 -25.09 -4.54 25.89
CA ALA A 331 -24.73 -5.85 25.35
C ALA A 331 -23.34 -6.35 25.79
N GLY A 332 -22.65 -5.61 26.66
CA GLY A 332 -21.32 -5.95 27.19
C GLY A 332 -20.17 -5.73 26.21
N ILE A 333 -20.37 -4.90 25.18
CA ILE A 333 -19.37 -4.62 24.15
C ILE A 333 -18.77 -3.23 24.40
N PRO A 334 -17.43 -3.08 24.41
CA PRO A 334 -16.79 -1.77 24.47
C PRO A 334 -17.20 -0.90 23.27
N ALA A 335 -17.73 0.29 23.58
CA ALA A 335 -18.06 1.32 22.60
C ALA A 335 -17.10 2.50 22.76
N ASP A 336 -16.56 3.00 21.64
CA ASP A 336 -15.78 4.24 21.60
C ASP A 336 -16.40 5.20 20.59
N LEU A 337 -16.20 6.51 20.83
CA LEU A 337 -16.56 7.56 19.89
C LEU A 337 -15.33 8.34 19.44
N VAL A 338 -15.25 8.59 18.14
CA VAL A 338 -14.24 9.45 17.52
C VAL A 338 -14.95 10.62 16.84
N PRO A 339 -14.77 11.85 17.35
CA PRO A 339 -15.43 13.01 16.78
C PRO A 339 -14.90 13.30 15.38
N GLY A 340 -15.78 13.88 14.56
CA GLY A 340 -15.49 14.36 13.22
C GLY A 340 -15.57 15.88 13.10
N VAL A 341 -15.27 16.40 11.92
CA VAL A 341 -15.56 17.81 11.60
C VAL A 341 -17.07 17.94 11.34
N ALA A 342 -17.77 18.70 12.19
CA ALA A 342 -19.20 18.92 12.03
C ALA A 342 -19.51 19.60 10.68
N VAL A 343 -20.60 19.16 10.04
CA VAL A 343 -20.97 19.62 8.68
C VAL A 343 -21.24 21.12 8.64
N ASP A 344 -21.88 21.66 9.68
CA ASP A 344 -22.18 23.08 9.81
C ASP A 344 -20.91 23.95 9.93
N MET A 345 -19.88 23.46 10.62
CA MET A 345 -18.58 24.12 10.72
C MET A 345 -17.86 24.15 9.37
N ALA A 346 -17.93 23.06 8.60
CA ALA A 346 -17.37 23.00 7.26
C ALA A 346 -18.08 23.94 6.28
N VAL A 347 -19.42 24.01 6.34
CA VAL A 347 -20.21 24.95 5.54
C VAL A 347 -19.82 26.40 5.86
N ARG A 348 -19.62 26.74 7.14
CA ARG A 348 -19.14 28.06 7.55
C ARG A 348 -17.73 28.36 7.04
N LEU A 349 -16.81 27.40 7.08
CA LEU A 349 -15.45 27.56 6.55
C LEU A 349 -15.45 27.78 5.03
N ALA A 350 -16.23 26.99 4.29
CA ALA A 350 -16.39 27.15 2.85
C ALA A 350 -17.01 28.52 2.48
N PHE A 351 -18.01 28.97 3.24
CA PHE A 351 -18.63 30.28 3.08
C PHE A 351 -17.64 31.41 3.35
N ASN A 352 -16.83 31.31 4.41
CA ASN A 352 -15.81 32.30 4.76
C ASN A 352 -14.67 32.32 3.73
N ALA A 353 -14.23 31.17 3.22
CA ALA A 353 -13.22 31.10 2.16
C ALA A 353 -13.70 31.79 0.87
N ALA A 354 -14.92 31.49 0.43
CA ALA A 354 -15.54 32.14 -0.73
C ALA A 354 -15.72 33.66 -0.53
N SER A 355 -16.04 34.08 0.70
CA SER A 355 -16.18 35.49 1.06
C SER A 355 -14.83 36.22 1.07
N ALA A 356 -13.79 35.61 1.64
CA ALA A 356 -12.43 36.16 1.66
C ALA A 356 -11.78 36.22 0.27
N GLU A 357 -12.14 35.30 -0.63
CA GLU A 357 -11.70 35.32 -2.02
C GLU A 357 -12.40 36.42 -2.82
N ARG A 358 -13.71 36.64 -2.60
CA ARG A 358 -14.43 37.80 -3.15
C ARG A 358 -13.83 39.13 -2.68
N MET A 359 -13.60 39.30 -1.37
CA MET A 359 -13.00 40.52 -0.83
C MET A 359 -11.59 40.78 -1.37
N ARG A 360 -10.76 39.73 -1.55
CA ARG A 360 -9.45 39.88 -2.21
C ARG A 360 -9.56 40.28 -3.67
N SER A 361 -10.50 39.70 -4.42
CA SER A 361 -10.74 40.06 -5.82
C SER A 361 -11.26 41.49 -5.99
N GLU A 362 -12.06 41.98 -5.04
CA GLU A 362 -12.57 43.35 -5.00
C GLU A 362 -11.50 44.35 -4.58
N SER A 363 -10.68 44.04 -3.57
CA SER A 363 -9.53 44.87 -3.18
C SER A 363 -8.45 44.94 -4.27
N MET A 364 -8.23 43.88 -5.05
CA MET A 364 -7.31 43.93 -6.20
C MET A 364 -7.86 44.74 -7.36
N ARG A 365 -9.19 44.84 -7.53
CA ARG A 365 -9.83 45.72 -8.52
C ARG A 365 -9.89 47.19 -8.11
N SER A 366 -9.77 47.51 -6.82
CA SER A 366 -9.73 48.89 -6.33
C SER A 366 -8.32 49.48 -6.26
N VAL A 367 -7.28 48.69 -6.54
CA VAL A 367 -5.86 49.09 -6.50
C VAL A 367 -5.20 49.05 -7.90
N ALA A 368 -5.94 48.61 -8.92
CA ALA A 368 -5.60 48.74 -10.34
C ALA A 368 -6.46 49.84 -10.97
#